data_AF-A0A7C3JS70-F1
#
_entry.id   AF-A0A7C3JS70-F1
#
_cell.length_a   1.000
_cell.length_b   1.000
_cell.length_c   1.000
_cell.angle_alpha   90.00
_cell.angle_beta   90.00
_cell.angle_gamma   90.00
#
_symmetry.space_group_name_H-M   'P 1'
#
loop_
_entity.id
_entity.type
_entity.pdbx_description
1 polymer ?
#
loop_
_entity_poly.entity_id
_entity_poly.type
_entity_poly.pdbx_seq_one_letter_code
_entity_poly.pdbx_strand_id
1 'polypeptide(L)'
;MSLESCLGRAIAKKVITPAQADKIRRLVGGTDDAQAVKQLLESFIQRSAETRRVSELQVLAVRQARKLASGYAGGTDMGRGIESLLARDSFERAGYSNVDFRAQAIYEKARQEAPNAYEALRVRRLGLVTDEALSDRIGRALFGEHTDEAAAQLGKELSAAMVGLRIRGNTGGMTIPKRKDFGVPQVHDVRRIAMTAKNEWVNFTLKHVKRVYSEAGILENPEQIRGYLETLHDRAAEMAARLESGEAGGVQLETESRRIIFKGY
;
A
#
# COMPACT_ATOMS: atom_id res chain seq x y z
N MET A 1 -35.81 -4.11 -15.67
CA MET A 1 -34.82 -3.12 -16.16
C MET A 1 -33.72 -3.91 -16.87
N SER A 2 -33.46 -3.67 -18.16
CA SER A 2 -32.41 -4.36 -18.91
C SER A 2 -31.04 -3.69 -18.75
N LEU A 3 -29.95 -4.45 -18.88
CA LEU A 3 -28.58 -3.94 -18.83
C LEU A 3 -28.36 -2.77 -19.81
N GLU A 4 -28.85 -2.88 -21.04
CA GLU A 4 -28.76 -1.82 -22.06
C GLU A 4 -29.46 -0.52 -21.63
N SER A 5 -30.64 -0.62 -21.00
CA SER A 5 -31.33 0.56 -20.48
C SER A 5 -30.58 1.24 -19.32
N CYS A 6 -29.79 0.48 -18.56
CA CYS A 6 -28.96 1.00 -17.47
C CYS A 6 -27.67 1.63 -18.00
N LEU A 7 -27.00 0.99 -18.95
CA LEU A 7 -25.81 1.52 -19.60
C LEU A 7 -26.11 2.81 -20.38
N GLY A 8 -27.20 2.85 -21.15
CA GLY A 8 -27.63 4.05 -21.87
C GLY A 8 -27.87 5.25 -20.93
N ARG A 9 -28.54 5.03 -19.80
CA ARG A 9 -28.74 6.08 -18.78
C ARG A 9 -27.43 6.52 -18.12
N ALA A 10 -26.50 5.60 -17.86
CA ALA A 10 -25.21 5.91 -17.26
C ALA A 10 -24.31 6.73 -18.20
N ILE A 11 -24.33 6.42 -19.50
CA ILE A 11 -23.64 7.21 -20.54
C ILE A 11 -24.27 8.60 -20.66
N ALA A 12 -25.60 8.71 -20.71
CA ALA A 12 -26.31 9.99 -20.80
C ALA A 12 -26.02 10.91 -19.61
N LYS A 13 -25.90 10.33 -18.40
CA LYS A 13 -25.51 11.05 -17.18
C LYS A 13 -23.98 11.29 -17.06
N LYS A 14 -23.20 10.88 -18.07
CA LYS A 14 -21.73 10.98 -18.10
C LYS A 14 -21.04 10.32 -16.89
N VAL A 15 -21.66 9.25 -16.37
CA VAL A 15 -21.10 8.46 -15.26
C VAL A 15 -20.06 7.47 -15.78
N ILE A 16 -20.27 6.94 -16.99
CA ILE A 16 -19.34 6.04 -17.70
C ILE A 16 -19.18 6.48 -19.15
N THR A 17 -18.04 6.13 -19.75
CA THR A 17 -17.77 6.34 -21.18
C THR A 17 -18.33 5.20 -22.05
N PRO A 18 -18.55 5.44 -23.36
CA PRO A 18 -18.95 4.38 -24.29
C PRO A 18 -17.99 3.18 -24.30
N ALA A 19 -16.68 3.43 -24.26
CA ALA A 19 -15.67 2.36 -24.20
C ALA A 19 -15.75 1.53 -22.91
N GLN A 20 -16.08 2.16 -21.77
CA GLN A 20 -16.33 1.44 -20.51
C GLN A 20 -17.61 0.62 -20.58
N ALA A 21 -18.66 1.13 -21.22
CA ALA A 21 -19.90 0.38 -21.44
C ALA A 21 -19.66 -0.86 -22.33
N ASP A 22 -18.85 -0.75 -23.38
CA ASP A 22 -18.47 -1.90 -24.23
C ASP A 22 -17.65 -2.93 -23.46
N LYS A 23 -16.76 -2.49 -22.58
CA LYS A 23 -16.01 -3.40 -21.69
C LYS A 23 -16.94 -4.14 -20.73
N ILE A 24 -17.94 -3.46 -20.18
CA ILE A 24 -18.96 -4.07 -19.31
C ILE A 24 -19.78 -5.10 -20.09
N ARG A 25 -20.22 -4.78 -21.32
CA ARG A 25 -20.95 -5.72 -22.18
C ARG A 25 -20.18 -7.03 -22.39
N ARG A 26 -18.87 -6.94 -22.68
CA ARG A 26 -18.01 -8.11 -22.88
C ARG A 26 -17.85 -8.95 -21.62
N LEU A 27 -17.82 -8.33 -20.45
CA LEU A 27 -17.64 -9.03 -19.17
C LEU A 27 -18.94 -9.66 -18.65
N VAL A 28 -20.08 -9.03 -18.92
CA VAL A 28 -21.40 -9.49 -18.45
C VAL A 28 -22.03 -10.50 -19.40
N GLY A 29 -21.71 -10.45 -20.70
CA GLY A 29 -22.28 -11.31 -21.74
C GLY A 29 -22.02 -12.82 -21.61
N GLY A 30 -21.37 -13.28 -20.53
CA GLY A 30 -21.12 -14.69 -20.23
C GLY A 30 -21.58 -15.15 -18.84
N THR A 31 -22.32 -14.32 -18.08
CA THR A 31 -22.75 -14.65 -16.71
C THR A 31 -24.23 -14.31 -16.47
N ASP A 32 -25.04 -15.31 -16.14
CA ASP A 32 -26.46 -15.15 -15.77
C ASP A 32 -26.68 -14.80 -14.28
N ASP A 33 -25.60 -14.75 -13.49
CA ASP A 33 -25.66 -14.36 -12.08
C ASP A 33 -25.85 -12.83 -11.94
N ALA A 34 -27.10 -12.43 -11.73
CA ALA A 34 -27.49 -11.04 -11.51
C ALA A 34 -26.72 -10.35 -10.36
N GLN A 35 -26.28 -11.10 -9.36
CA GLN A 35 -25.55 -10.57 -8.21
C GLN A 35 -24.08 -10.30 -8.56
N ALA A 36 -23.44 -11.20 -9.30
CA ALA A 36 -22.10 -10.98 -9.84
C ALA A 36 -22.06 -9.79 -10.81
N VAL A 37 -23.07 -9.67 -11.68
CA VAL A 37 -23.21 -8.54 -12.62
C VAL A 37 -23.36 -7.22 -11.86
N LYS A 38 -24.20 -7.19 -10.81
CA LYS A 38 -24.37 -6.00 -9.97
C LYS A 38 -23.06 -5.58 -9.30
N GLN A 39 -22.33 -6.51 -8.69
CA GLN A 39 -21.04 -6.22 -8.04
C GLN A 39 -20.00 -5.69 -9.04
N LEU A 40 -19.96 -6.28 -10.24
CA LEU A 40 -19.07 -5.84 -11.30
C LEU A 40 -19.40 -4.39 -11.72
N LEU A 41 -20.67 -4.09 -11.99
CA LEU A 41 -21.13 -2.75 -12.35
C LEU A 41 -20.80 -1.72 -11.26
N GLU A 42 -21.07 -2.06 -10.01
CA GLU A 42 -20.73 -1.20 -8.86
C GLU A 42 -19.22 -0.92 -8.82
N SER A 43 -18.37 -1.91 -9.04
CA SER A 43 -16.91 -1.72 -9.08
C SER A 43 -16.46 -0.74 -10.17
N PHE A 44 -17.10 -0.76 -11.34
CA PHE A 44 -16.81 0.17 -12.44
C PHE A 44 -17.25 1.59 -12.12
N ILE A 45 -18.45 1.76 -11.57
CA ILE A 45 -18.99 3.07 -11.17
C ILE A 45 -18.12 3.69 -10.07
N GLN A 46 -17.76 2.91 -9.05
CA GLN A 46 -16.89 3.37 -7.97
C GLN A 46 -15.53 3.83 -8.51
N ARG A 47 -14.94 3.08 -9.44
CA ARG A 47 -13.66 3.45 -10.06
C ARG A 47 -13.76 4.71 -10.93
N SER A 48 -14.83 4.89 -11.69
CA SER A 48 -15.00 6.10 -12.52
C SER A 48 -15.23 7.34 -11.65
N ALA A 49 -16.07 7.22 -10.61
CA ALA A 49 -16.32 8.28 -9.64
C ALA A 49 -15.03 8.68 -8.91
N GLU A 50 -14.22 7.70 -8.50
CA GLU A 50 -12.93 7.95 -7.85
C GLU A 50 -11.95 8.65 -8.79
N THR A 51 -11.86 8.21 -10.05
CA THR A 51 -10.99 8.85 -11.07
C THR A 51 -11.38 10.32 -11.27
N ARG A 52 -12.69 10.58 -11.34
CA ARG A 52 -13.22 11.94 -11.46
C ARG A 52 -12.89 12.77 -10.22
N ARG A 53 -13.15 12.26 -9.02
CA ARG A 53 -12.83 12.92 -7.75
C ARG A 53 -11.35 13.32 -7.67
N VAL A 54 -10.45 12.40 -7.98
CA VAL A 54 -9.00 12.66 -7.97
C VAL A 54 -8.62 13.73 -9.01
N SER A 55 -9.18 13.67 -10.21
CA SER A 55 -8.93 14.69 -11.24
C SER A 55 -9.40 16.08 -10.81
N GLU A 56 -10.57 16.18 -10.17
CA GLU A 56 -11.11 17.45 -9.67
C GLU A 56 -10.23 18.01 -8.54
N LEU A 57 -9.78 17.16 -7.61
CA LEU A 57 -8.83 17.54 -6.55
C LEU A 57 -7.49 18.02 -7.11
N GLN A 58 -6.96 17.36 -8.15
CA GLN A 58 -5.73 17.77 -8.82
C GLN A 58 -5.88 19.15 -9.48
N VAL A 59 -7.00 19.41 -10.15
CA VAL A 59 -7.28 20.72 -10.76
C VAL A 59 -7.31 21.83 -9.69
N LEU A 60 -7.97 21.58 -8.56
CA LEU A 60 -8.00 22.53 -7.44
C LEU A 60 -6.61 22.75 -6.84
N ALA A 61 -5.85 21.68 -6.63
CA ALA A 61 -4.49 21.74 -6.09
C ALA A 61 -3.54 22.52 -7.02
N VAL A 62 -3.58 22.27 -8.32
CA VAL A 62 -2.78 23.00 -9.32
C VAL A 62 -3.20 24.48 -9.38
N ARG A 63 -4.50 24.78 -9.35
CA ARG A 63 -4.99 26.15 -9.32
C ARG A 63 -4.49 26.90 -8.09
N GLN A 64 -4.54 26.26 -6.92
CA GLN A 64 -4.02 26.82 -5.68
C GLN A 64 -2.50 27.01 -5.75
N ALA A 65 -1.76 25.99 -6.20
CA ALA A 65 -0.31 26.05 -6.37
C ALA A 65 0.10 27.21 -7.30
N ARG A 66 -0.58 27.37 -8.43
CA ARG A 66 -0.36 28.48 -9.36
C ARG A 66 -0.59 29.83 -8.71
N LYS A 67 -1.69 29.97 -7.94
CA LYS A 67 -1.99 31.22 -7.22
C LYS A 67 -0.89 31.56 -6.20
N LEU A 68 -0.44 30.57 -5.42
CA LEU A 68 0.62 30.74 -4.43
C LEU A 68 1.96 31.10 -5.11
N ALA A 69 2.34 30.35 -6.13
CA ALA A 69 3.57 30.61 -6.88
C ALA A 69 3.57 32.00 -7.54
N SER A 70 2.46 32.44 -8.12
CA SER A 70 2.35 33.78 -8.70
C SER A 70 2.35 34.91 -7.66
N GLY A 71 2.01 34.61 -6.41
CA GLY A 71 1.99 35.58 -5.31
C GLY A 71 3.30 35.66 -4.52
N TYR A 72 4.37 35.03 -5.00
CA TYR A 72 5.67 35.04 -4.35
C TYR A 72 6.29 36.44 -4.34
N ALA A 73 6.70 36.94 -3.17
CA ALA A 73 7.16 38.32 -2.98
C ALA A 73 8.59 38.60 -3.53
N GLY A 74 9.18 37.67 -4.28
CA GLY A 74 10.54 37.78 -4.84
C GLY A 74 10.64 38.31 -6.26
N GLY A 75 9.54 38.77 -6.87
CA GLY A 75 9.49 39.30 -8.24
C GLY A 75 8.58 38.47 -9.16
N THR A 76 8.73 38.63 -10.49
CA THR A 76 7.98 37.87 -11.51
C THR A 76 8.48 36.44 -11.72
N ASP A 77 9.44 35.99 -10.89
CA ASP A 77 10.05 34.67 -10.99
C ASP A 77 9.12 33.58 -10.42
N MET A 78 8.21 33.13 -11.28
CA MET A 78 7.32 32.01 -11.00
C MET A 78 8.09 30.71 -10.67
N GLY A 79 9.32 30.55 -11.17
CA GLY A 79 10.17 29.41 -10.86
C GLY A 79 10.48 29.33 -9.37
N ARG A 80 10.92 30.43 -8.77
CA ARG A 80 11.17 30.54 -7.32
C ARG A 80 9.90 30.36 -6.49
N GLY A 81 8.76 30.86 -6.98
CA GLY A 81 7.47 30.63 -6.33
C GLY A 81 7.06 29.16 -6.31
N ILE A 82 7.38 28.40 -7.37
CA ILE A 82 7.15 26.95 -7.40
C ILE A 82 8.15 26.22 -6.50
N GLU A 83 9.43 26.58 -6.56
CA GLU A 83 10.47 25.98 -5.71
C GLU A 83 10.13 26.15 -4.22
N SER A 84 9.74 27.36 -3.83
CA SER A 84 9.31 27.69 -2.46
C SER A 84 8.02 27.01 -2.04
N LEU A 85 7.21 26.51 -2.98
CA LEU A 85 6.04 25.70 -2.68
C LEU A 85 6.43 24.25 -2.37
N LEU A 86 7.50 23.74 -2.97
CA LEU A 86 7.98 22.38 -2.75
C LEU A 86 8.86 22.31 -1.50
N ALA A 87 9.88 23.16 -1.42
CA ALA A 87 10.93 23.12 -0.41
C ALA A 87 11.01 24.42 0.42
N ARG A 88 11.91 24.45 1.41
CA ARG A 88 12.17 25.66 2.21
C ARG A 88 12.65 26.79 1.31
N ASP A 89 11.94 27.91 1.35
CA ASP A 89 12.39 29.15 0.73
C ASP A 89 13.59 29.71 1.52
N SER A 90 14.76 29.70 0.89
CA SER A 90 16.01 30.23 1.46
C SER A 90 16.00 31.75 1.62
N PHE A 91 15.12 32.45 0.91
CA PHE A 91 15.00 33.92 0.97
C PHE A 91 13.86 34.39 1.88
N GLU A 92 13.08 33.46 2.45
CA GLU A 92 11.98 33.73 3.39
C GLU A 92 10.96 34.76 2.87
N ARG A 93 10.67 34.73 1.56
CA ARG A 93 9.71 35.59 0.85
C ARG A 93 8.38 34.90 0.58
N ALA A 94 8.32 33.58 0.68
CA ALA A 94 7.07 32.82 0.56
C ALA A 94 6.18 33.03 1.80
N GLY A 95 5.02 33.66 1.62
CA GLY A 95 4.00 33.82 2.66
C GLY A 95 3.10 32.60 2.86
N TYR A 96 3.51 31.42 2.40
CA TYR A 96 2.72 30.19 2.43
C TYR A 96 3.55 28.99 2.89
N SER A 97 2.87 27.95 3.37
CA SER A 97 3.51 26.69 3.74
C SER A 97 3.91 25.89 2.51
N ASN A 98 5.12 25.36 2.51
CA ASN A 98 5.62 24.44 1.49
C ASN A 98 5.20 22.98 1.75
N VAL A 99 5.49 22.10 0.80
CA VAL A 99 5.20 20.66 0.86
C VAL A 99 6.08 19.96 1.90
N ASP A 100 7.37 20.26 1.97
CA ASP A 100 8.29 19.61 2.92
C ASP A 100 7.87 19.77 4.38
N PHE A 101 7.59 21.00 4.82
CA PHE A 101 7.13 21.27 6.19
C PHE A 101 5.75 20.67 6.45
N ARG A 102 4.88 20.62 5.44
CA ARG A 102 3.59 19.93 5.57
C ARG A 102 3.78 18.43 5.73
N ALA A 103 4.68 17.82 4.96
CA ALA A 103 5.00 16.40 5.08
C ALA A 103 5.58 16.10 6.46
N GLN A 104 6.52 16.93 6.95
CA GLN A 104 7.07 16.80 8.29
C GLN A 104 5.99 16.96 9.38
N ALA A 105 5.13 17.97 9.29
CA ALA A 105 4.05 18.16 10.26
C ALA A 105 3.06 16.99 10.28
N ILE A 106 2.78 16.39 9.11
CA ILE A 106 1.94 15.19 9.01
C ILE A 106 2.64 13.99 9.67
N TYR A 107 3.94 13.82 9.43
CA TYR A 107 4.74 12.76 10.03
C TYR A 107 4.79 12.89 11.56
N GLU A 108 5.08 14.09 12.08
CA GLU A 108 5.11 14.34 13.52
C GLU A 108 3.74 14.12 14.17
N LYS A 109 2.66 14.53 13.51
CA LYS A 109 1.31 14.26 14.00
C LYS A 109 1.02 12.76 14.07
N ALA A 110 1.40 11.99 13.04
CA ALA A 110 1.25 10.54 13.06
C ALA A 110 2.11 9.90 14.16
N ARG A 111 3.30 10.45 14.43
CA ARG A 111 4.16 10.01 15.54
C ARG A 111 3.50 10.27 16.91
N GLN A 112 2.84 11.41 17.06
CA GLN A 112 2.07 11.75 18.26
C GLN A 112 0.83 10.87 18.48
N GLU A 113 0.33 10.20 17.45
CA GLU A 113 -0.78 9.24 17.58
C GLU A 113 -0.34 7.88 18.18
N ALA A 114 0.96 7.58 18.19
CA ALA A 114 1.51 6.34 18.74
C ALA A 114 2.79 6.56 19.60
N PRO A 115 2.77 7.49 20.57
CA PRO A 115 3.98 7.97 21.24
C PRO A 115 4.70 6.86 22.01
N ASN A 116 3.94 5.96 22.66
CA ASN A 116 4.52 4.87 23.44
C ASN A 116 5.16 3.83 22.52
N ALA A 117 4.52 3.52 21.38
CA ALA A 117 5.08 2.61 20.40
C ALA A 117 6.39 3.12 19.81
N TYR A 118 6.47 4.41 19.46
CA TYR A 118 7.71 5.02 18.96
C TYR A 118 8.82 5.08 20.02
N GLU A 119 8.47 5.34 21.28
CA GLU A 119 9.43 5.34 22.38
C GLU A 119 9.95 3.93 22.69
N ALA A 120 9.06 2.92 22.65
CA ALA A 120 9.40 1.53 22.87
C ALA A 120 10.33 0.98 21.77
N LEU A 121 10.04 1.32 20.50
CA LEU A 121 10.81 0.89 19.33
C LEU A 121 12.04 1.75 19.04
N ARG A 122 12.33 2.79 19.83
CA ARG A 122 13.48 3.66 19.57
C ARG A 122 14.79 2.90 19.66
N VAL A 123 15.74 3.29 18.83
CA VAL A 123 17.12 2.82 18.96
C VAL A 123 17.77 3.50 20.17
N ARG A 124 18.42 2.71 21.01
CA ARG A 124 19.11 3.14 22.23
C ARG A 124 20.62 3.14 22.00
N ARG A 125 21.37 3.75 22.92
CA ARG A 125 22.84 3.79 22.92
C ARG A 125 23.42 4.27 21.58
N LEU A 126 23.11 5.52 21.19
CA LEU A 126 23.63 6.16 19.97
C LEU A 126 23.35 5.37 18.67
N GLY A 127 22.28 4.58 18.62
CA GLY A 127 21.93 3.83 17.42
C GLY A 127 22.36 2.35 17.43
N LEU A 128 22.94 1.86 18.53
CA LEU A 128 23.55 0.52 18.57
C LEU A 128 22.64 -0.59 19.07
N VAL A 129 21.54 -0.27 19.76
CA VAL A 129 20.70 -1.29 20.41
C VAL A 129 19.22 -1.06 20.13
N THR A 130 18.56 -2.06 19.59
CA THR A 130 17.11 -2.16 19.43
C THR A 130 16.57 -3.34 20.24
N ASP A 131 15.31 -3.25 20.68
CA ASP A 131 14.62 -4.39 21.27
C ASP A 131 13.91 -5.18 20.15
N GLU A 132 14.67 -6.05 19.49
CA GLU A 132 14.17 -6.86 18.38
C GLU A 132 13.03 -7.80 18.82
N ALA A 133 13.12 -8.36 20.02
CA ALA A 133 12.10 -9.24 20.57
C ALA A 133 10.77 -8.51 20.77
N LEU A 134 10.80 -7.27 21.28
CA LEU A 134 9.60 -6.43 21.38
C LEU A 134 9.07 -6.05 20.00
N SER A 135 9.95 -5.70 19.05
CA SER A 135 9.55 -5.39 17.68
C SER A 135 8.84 -6.56 17.00
N ASP A 136 9.32 -7.79 17.18
CA ASP A 136 8.66 -9.01 16.66
C ASP A 136 7.27 -9.19 17.27
N ARG A 137 7.13 -9.06 18.59
CA ARG A 137 5.82 -9.18 19.27
C ARG A 137 4.84 -8.08 18.83
N ILE A 138 5.29 -6.85 18.66
CA ILE A 138 4.44 -5.77 18.11
C ILE A 138 4.04 -6.10 16.66
N GLY A 139 4.98 -6.59 15.85
CA GLY A 139 4.72 -7.05 14.49
C GLY A 139 3.60 -8.09 14.45
N ARG A 140 3.74 -9.17 15.23
CA ARG A 140 2.72 -10.22 15.40
C ARG A 140 1.36 -9.66 15.82
N ALA A 141 1.34 -8.74 16.78
CA ALA A 141 0.12 -8.08 17.22
C ALA A 141 -0.58 -7.30 16.08
N LEU A 142 0.17 -6.64 15.19
CA LEU A 142 -0.38 -5.96 14.01
C LEU A 142 -1.05 -6.91 13.01
N PHE A 143 -0.66 -8.18 12.99
CA PHE A 143 -1.28 -9.24 12.20
C PHE A 143 -2.41 -9.97 12.94
N GLY A 144 -2.71 -9.58 14.18
CA GLY A 144 -3.76 -10.20 14.99
C GLY A 144 -3.35 -11.52 15.66
N GLU A 145 -2.06 -11.84 15.70
CA GLU A 145 -1.56 -12.96 16.49
C GLU A 145 -1.64 -12.66 17.99
N HIS A 146 -1.83 -13.71 18.80
CA HIS A 146 -1.84 -13.57 20.24
C HIS A 146 -0.43 -13.24 20.77
N THR A 147 -0.33 -12.17 21.55
CA THR A 147 0.92 -11.67 22.15
C THR A 147 0.63 -11.12 23.55
N ASP A 148 1.67 -10.70 24.28
CA ASP A 148 1.49 -10.06 25.57
C ASP A 148 0.71 -8.73 25.47
N GLU A 149 0.04 -8.35 26.56
CA GLU A 149 -0.86 -7.19 26.58
C GLU A 149 -0.13 -5.88 26.22
N ALA A 150 1.14 -5.73 26.60
CA ALA A 150 1.91 -4.54 26.28
C ALA A 150 2.19 -4.46 24.77
N ALA A 151 2.69 -5.53 24.14
CA ALA A 151 2.89 -5.57 22.70
C ALA A 151 1.59 -5.37 21.91
N ALA A 152 0.48 -5.98 22.38
CA ALA A 152 -0.83 -5.82 21.78
C ALA A 152 -1.30 -4.35 21.81
N GLN A 153 -1.08 -3.63 22.92
CA GLN A 153 -1.46 -2.24 23.05
C GLN A 153 -0.62 -1.33 22.14
N LEU A 154 0.71 -1.54 22.07
CA LEU A 154 1.59 -0.78 21.18
C LEU A 154 1.25 -1.04 19.69
N GLY A 155 0.89 -2.28 19.35
CA GLY A 155 0.37 -2.63 18.02
C GLY A 155 -0.91 -1.88 17.67
N LYS A 156 -1.85 -1.74 18.62
CA LYS A 156 -3.08 -0.95 18.42
C LYS A 156 -2.81 0.55 18.21
N GLU A 157 -1.86 1.12 18.95
CA GLU A 157 -1.46 2.53 18.76
C GLU A 157 -0.90 2.77 17.35
N LEU A 158 0.08 1.96 16.93
CA LEU A 158 0.65 2.00 15.58
C LEU A 158 -0.42 1.80 14.50
N SER A 159 -1.33 0.86 14.73
CA SER A 159 -2.48 0.61 13.86
C SER A 159 -3.34 1.85 13.68
N ALA A 160 -3.68 2.53 14.77
CA ALA A 160 -4.49 3.75 14.74
C ALA A 160 -3.78 4.86 13.94
N ALA A 161 -2.48 5.09 14.19
CA ALA A 161 -1.68 6.08 13.47
C ALA A 161 -1.66 5.83 11.95
N MET A 162 -1.44 4.58 11.55
CA MET A 162 -1.46 4.18 10.13
C MET A 162 -2.87 4.34 9.51
N VAL A 163 -3.94 4.04 10.25
CA VAL A 163 -5.31 4.30 9.81
C VAL A 163 -5.57 5.80 9.64
N GLY A 164 -5.09 6.63 10.56
CA GLY A 164 -5.18 8.09 10.48
C GLY A 164 -4.52 8.63 9.22
N LEU A 165 -3.29 8.19 8.94
CA LEU A 165 -2.56 8.50 7.71
C LEU A 165 -3.30 8.04 6.45
N ARG A 166 -3.86 6.82 6.45
CA ARG A 166 -4.67 6.30 5.33
C ARG A 166 -5.87 7.20 5.03
N ILE A 167 -6.64 7.54 6.06
CA ILE A 167 -7.83 8.39 5.92
C ILE A 167 -7.42 9.75 5.35
N ARG A 168 -6.37 10.36 5.93
CA ARG A 168 -5.85 11.64 5.47
C ARG A 168 -5.40 11.60 4.01
N GLY A 169 -4.63 10.58 3.62
CA GLY A 169 -4.18 10.38 2.25
C GLY A 169 -5.37 10.25 1.29
N ASN A 170 -6.39 9.47 1.67
CA ASN A 170 -7.58 9.30 0.85
C ASN A 170 -8.41 10.59 0.70
N THR A 171 -8.53 11.36 1.79
CA THR A 171 -9.11 12.71 1.74
C THR A 171 -8.31 13.61 0.79
N GLY A 172 -6.99 13.49 0.77
CA GLY A 172 -6.09 14.22 -0.13
C GLY A 172 -6.09 13.75 -1.60
N GLY A 173 -6.85 12.72 -1.95
CA GLY A 173 -6.94 12.20 -3.32
C GLY A 173 -6.13 10.93 -3.60
N MET A 174 -5.57 10.29 -2.57
CA MET A 174 -5.04 8.93 -2.72
C MET A 174 -6.18 7.89 -2.70
N THR A 175 -5.89 6.68 -3.15
CA THR A 175 -6.81 5.54 -3.09
C THR A 175 -6.12 4.39 -2.37
N ILE A 176 -5.93 4.55 -1.07
CA ILE A 176 -5.32 3.54 -0.20
C ILE A 176 -6.44 2.67 0.40
N PRO A 177 -6.56 1.39 0.03
CA PRO A 177 -7.60 0.52 0.56
C PRO A 177 -7.42 0.30 2.06
N LYS A 178 -8.53 0.13 2.79
CA LYS A 178 -8.47 -0.38 4.16
C LYS A 178 -8.08 -1.86 4.09
N ARG A 179 -6.94 -2.18 4.69
CA ARG A 179 -6.52 -3.56 4.89
C ARG A 179 -6.97 -4.06 6.27
N LYS A 180 -7.12 -5.38 6.41
CA LYS A 180 -7.31 -6.02 7.72
C LYS A 180 -6.01 -6.02 8.53
N ASP A 181 -4.89 -6.15 7.82
CA ASP A 181 -3.53 -6.15 8.31
C ASP A 181 -2.77 -4.91 7.82
N PHE A 182 -1.83 -4.38 8.59
CA PHE A 182 -1.06 -3.21 8.14
C PHE A 182 -0.03 -3.54 7.06
N GLY A 183 0.22 -4.84 6.83
CA GLY A 183 0.99 -5.33 5.68
C GLY A 183 2.42 -4.84 5.66
N VAL A 184 3.02 -4.70 6.85
CA VAL A 184 4.44 -4.33 6.96
C VAL A 184 5.28 -5.38 6.22
N PRO A 185 6.26 -4.97 5.39
CA PRO A 185 7.10 -5.89 4.64
C PRO A 185 7.68 -6.94 5.57
N GLN A 186 7.46 -8.21 5.24
CA GLN A 186 8.03 -9.34 5.98
C GLN A 186 9.36 -9.71 5.33
N VAL A 187 10.39 -9.87 6.16
CA VAL A 187 11.65 -10.47 5.75
C VAL A 187 11.52 -11.96 5.99
N HIS A 188 11.84 -12.76 4.97
CA HIS A 188 11.85 -14.20 5.10
C HIS A 188 13.28 -14.68 5.36
N ASP A 189 13.46 -15.51 6.40
CA ASP A 189 14.73 -16.15 6.70
C ASP A 189 14.99 -17.27 5.69
N VAL A 190 15.93 -17.05 4.77
CA VAL A 190 16.24 -18.02 3.72
C VAL A 190 16.88 -19.29 4.24
N ARG A 191 17.58 -19.24 5.38
CA ARG A 191 18.16 -20.45 5.99
C ARG A 191 17.05 -21.36 6.49
N ARG A 192 16.03 -20.80 7.15
CA ARG A 192 14.87 -21.58 7.61
C ARG A 192 14.09 -22.20 6.45
N ILE A 193 13.93 -21.45 5.36
CA ILE A 193 13.29 -21.97 4.14
C ILE A 193 14.12 -23.14 3.57
N ALA A 194 15.43 -22.95 3.43
CA ALA A 194 16.34 -23.96 2.89
C ALA A 194 16.43 -25.22 3.76
N MET A 195 16.32 -25.08 5.09
CA MET A 195 16.30 -26.21 6.03
C MET A 195 14.99 -27.01 6.01
N THR A 196 13.91 -26.45 5.45
CA THR A 196 12.61 -27.13 5.34
C THR A 196 12.55 -27.89 4.02
N ALA A 197 12.00 -29.10 4.03
CA ALA A 197 11.81 -29.86 2.80
C ALA A 197 10.96 -29.06 1.79
N LYS A 198 11.39 -28.97 0.54
CA LYS A 198 10.73 -28.17 -0.51
C LYS A 198 9.23 -28.43 -0.58
N ASN A 199 8.83 -29.69 -0.63
CA ASN A 199 7.42 -30.09 -0.71
C ASN A 199 6.62 -29.66 0.54
N GLU A 200 7.22 -29.72 1.72
CA GLU A 200 6.60 -29.29 2.97
C GLU A 200 6.35 -27.78 2.96
N TRP A 201 7.36 -26.99 2.64
CA TRP A 201 7.28 -25.53 2.58
C TRP A 201 6.27 -25.06 1.52
N VAL A 202 6.30 -25.65 0.32
CA VAL A 202 5.37 -25.32 -0.77
C VAL A 202 3.94 -25.67 -0.38
N ASN A 203 3.69 -26.85 0.19
CA ASN A 203 2.35 -27.27 0.60
C ASN A 203 1.80 -26.43 1.74
N PHE A 204 2.66 -26.02 2.69
CA PHE A 204 2.29 -25.10 3.75
C PHE A 204 1.89 -23.74 3.17
N THR A 205 2.73 -23.16 2.32
CA THR A 205 2.55 -21.82 1.77
C THR A 205 1.36 -21.76 0.81
N LEU A 206 1.19 -22.75 -0.07
CA LEU A 206 0.11 -22.81 -1.06
C LEU A 206 -1.29 -22.74 -0.44
N LYS A 207 -1.49 -23.30 0.77
CA LYS A 207 -2.76 -23.21 1.49
C LYS A 207 -3.12 -21.77 1.82
N HIS A 208 -2.11 -20.94 2.06
CA HIS A 208 -2.24 -19.56 2.47
C HIS A 208 -2.14 -18.59 1.30
N VAL A 209 -1.76 -18.97 0.08
CA VAL A 209 -1.66 -18.02 -1.05
C VAL A 209 -2.95 -17.97 -1.87
N LYS A 210 -3.47 -16.77 -2.10
CA LYS A 210 -4.63 -16.48 -2.95
C LYS A 210 -4.24 -16.21 -4.40
N ARG A 211 -3.22 -15.37 -4.63
CA ARG A 211 -2.71 -15.01 -5.97
C ARG A 211 -1.29 -14.52 -5.92
N VAL A 212 -0.59 -14.59 -7.04
CA VAL A 212 0.77 -14.04 -7.21
C VAL A 212 0.81 -13.09 -8.39
N TYR A 213 1.37 -11.89 -8.20
CA TYR A 213 1.69 -10.96 -9.29
C TYR A 213 3.11 -11.23 -9.79
N SER A 214 3.25 -11.93 -10.91
CA SER A 214 4.55 -12.20 -11.54
C SER A 214 4.78 -11.27 -12.73
N GLU A 215 6.01 -11.25 -13.25
CA GLU A 215 6.34 -10.54 -14.50
C GLU A 215 5.60 -11.11 -15.72
N ALA A 216 5.23 -12.40 -15.67
CA ALA A 216 4.43 -13.07 -16.68
C ALA A 216 2.90 -12.80 -16.53
N GLY A 217 2.48 -12.07 -15.49
CA GLY A 217 1.09 -11.76 -15.20
C GLY A 217 0.61 -12.30 -13.85
N ILE A 218 -0.71 -12.33 -13.68
CA ILE A 218 -1.37 -12.74 -12.43
C ILE A 218 -1.55 -14.26 -12.43
N LEU A 219 -0.96 -14.93 -11.44
CA LEU A 219 -1.13 -16.37 -11.20
C LEU A 219 -2.25 -16.58 -10.18
N GLU A 220 -3.32 -17.26 -10.60
CA GLU A 220 -4.44 -17.67 -9.74
C GLU A 220 -4.65 -19.20 -9.73
N ASN A 221 -4.13 -19.93 -10.73
CA ASN A 221 -4.18 -21.39 -10.76
C ASN A 221 -3.24 -21.97 -9.67
N PRO A 222 -3.72 -22.86 -8.78
CA PRO A 222 -2.88 -23.55 -7.79
C PRO A 222 -1.62 -24.21 -8.35
N GLU A 223 -1.65 -24.74 -9.57
CA GLU A 223 -0.49 -25.38 -10.21
C GLU A 223 0.59 -24.36 -10.58
N GLN A 224 0.16 -23.21 -11.13
CA GLN A 224 1.06 -22.11 -11.46
C GLN A 224 1.67 -21.49 -10.21
N ILE A 225 0.86 -21.31 -9.16
CA ILE A 225 1.33 -20.81 -7.86
C ILE A 225 2.32 -21.80 -7.25
N ARG A 226 2.05 -23.11 -7.32
CA ARG A 226 2.97 -24.15 -6.86
C ARG A 226 4.32 -24.05 -7.58
N GLY A 227 4.35 -24.00 -8.90
CA GLY A 227 5.60 -23.91 -9.67
C GLY A 227 6.39 -22.63 -9.34
N TYR A 228 5.69 -21.52 -9.12
CA TYR A 228 6.31 -20.29 -8.64
C TYR A 228 6.95 -20.48 -7.25
N LEU A 229 6.21 -21.02 -6.28
CA LEU A 229 6.71 -21.30 -4.92
C LEU A 229 7.91 -22.27 -4.95
N GLU A 230 7.87 -23.30 -5.80
CA GLU A 230 8.99 -24.23 -5.98
C GLU A 230 10.27 -23.50 -6.44
N THR A 231 10.13 -22.57 -7.38
CA THR A 231 11.24 -21.73 -7.87
C THR A 231 11.77 -20.81 -6.76
N LEU A 232 10.88 -20.29 -5.90
CA LEU A 232 11.30 -19.47 -4.76
C LEU A 232 12.08 -20.25 -3.73
N HIS A 233 11.66 -21.48 -3.44
CA HIS A 233 12.39 -22.35 -2.52
C HIS A 233 13.78 -22.65 -3.04
N ASP A 234 13.92 -22.99 -4.33
CA ASP A 234 15.23 -23.24 -4.96
C ASP A 234 16.16 -22.02 -4.87
N ARG A 235 15.62 -20.83 -5.16
CA ARG A 235 16.35 -19.56 -5.00
C ARG A 235 16.77 -19.31 -3.55
N ALA A 236 15.88 -19.54 -2.60
CA ALA A 236 16.19 -19.38 -1.18
C ALA A 236 17.29 -20.36 -0.74
N ALA A 237 17.27 -21.60 -1.23
CA ALA A 237 18.31 -22.60 -0.96
C ALA A 237 19.66 -22.22 -1.56
N GLU A 238 19.68 -21.76 -2.82
CA GLU A 238 20.90 -21.26 -3.49
C GLU A 238 21.49 -20.06 -2.75
N MET A 239 20.65 -19.12 -2.33
CA MET A 239 21.07 -17.97 -1.54
C MET A 239 21.57 -18.38 -0.15
N ALA A 240 20.89 -19.30 0.52
CA ALA A 240 21.31 -19.80 1.83
C ALA A 240 22.69 -20.47 1.77
N ALA A 241 23.01 -21.17 0.68
CA ALA A 241 24.32 -21.79 0.45
C ALA A 241 25.44 -20.76 0.21
N ARG A 242 25.11 -19.54 -0.22
CA ARG A 242 26.07 -18.45 -0.44
C ARG A 242 26.37 -17.62 0.81
N LEU A 243 25.52 -17.70 1.83
CA LEU A 243 25.69 -16.93 3.07
C LEU A 243 26.82 -17.52 3.92
N GLU A 244 27.79 -16.69 4.31
CA GLU A 244 28.86 -17.11 5.21
C GLU A 244 28.36 -17.32 6.65
N SER A 245 29.15 -18.07 7.44
CA SER A 245 28.89 -18.26 8.87
C SER A 245 28.86 -16.91 9.60
N GLY A 246 27.71 -16.56 10.17
CA GLY A 246 27.51 -15.30 10.91
C GLY A 246 26.86 -14.17 10.12
N GLU A 247 26.69 -14.27 8.80
CA GLU A 247 25.88 -13.28 8.06
C GLU A 247 24.39 -13.43 8.40
N ALA A 248 23.73 -12.31 8.69
CA ALA A 248 22.29 -12.24 8.85
C ALA A 248 21.63 -12.49 7.48
N GLY A 249 21.18 -13.72 7.26
CA GLY A 249 20.46 -14.15 6.05
C GLY A 249 19.05 -13.59 5.97
N GLY A 250 18.89 -12.29 6.16
CA GLY A 250 17.64 -11.59 5.89
C GLY A 250 17.60 -11.25 4.42
N VAL A 251 17.08 -12.15 3.58
CA VAL A 251 16.68 -11.70 2.25
C VAL A 251 15.37 -10.96 2.45
N GLN A 252 15.51 -9.65 2.37
CA GLN A 252 14.44 -8.77 2.01
C GLN A 252 13.98 -9.31 0.63
N LEU A 253 12.99 -10.21 0.62
CA LEU A 253 12.24 -10.59 -0.58
C LEU A 253 11.39 -9.36 -0.98
N GLU A 254 12.05 -8.22 -1.14
CA GLU A 254 11.54 -6.85 -1.34
C GLU A 254 10.61 -6.80 -2.54
N THR A 255 10.83 -7.71 -3.48
CA THR A 255 10.06 -7.82 -4.69
C THR A 255 8.86 -8.76 -4.55
N GLU A 256 8.78 -9.65 -3.54
CA GLU A 256 7.80 -10.75 -3.55
C GLU A 256 6.75 -10.69 -2.45
N SER A 257 7.04 -10.10 -1.29
CA SER A 257 6.03 -9.86 -0.24
C SER A 257 4.91 -8.90 -0.72
N ARG A 258 5.18 -8.10 -1.77
CA ARG A 258 4.17 -7.31 -2.50
C ARG A 258 3.49 -8.07 -3.65
N ARG A 259 4.06 -9.19 -4.10
CA ARG A 259 3.56 -9.99 -5.23
C ARG A 259 2.65 -11.11 -4.76
N ILE A 260 2.91 -11.72 -3.61
CA ILE A 260 2.10 -12.80 -3.04
C ILE A 260 0.99 -12.22 -2.17
N ILE A 261 -0.26 -12.51 -2.52
CA ILE A 261 -1.43 -12.17 -1.70
C ILE A 261 -1.89 -13.42 -0.97
N PHE A 262 -2.03 -13.35 0.36
CA PHE A 262 -2.45 -14.48 1.18
C PHE A 262 -3.99 -14.58 1.33
N LYS A 263 -4.53 -15.78 1.58
CA LYS A 263 -5.94 -16.07 1.84
C LYS A 263 -6.31 -15.64 3.27
N GLY A 264 -7.50 -15.09 3.44
CA GLY A 264 -7.98 -14.56 4.73
C GLY A 264 -7.68 -13.08 4.95
N TYR A 265 -6.77 -12.52 4.14
CA TYR A 265 -6.30 -11.13 4.18
C TYR A 265 -6.88 -10.32 3.02
#